data_AF-A0A6J1BEE3-F1
#
_entry.id   AF-A0A6J1BEE3-F1
#
_cell.length_a   1.000
_cell.length_b   1.000
_cell.length_c   1.000
_cell.angle_alpha   90.00
_cell.angle_beta   90.00
_cell.angle_gamma   90.00
#
_symmetry.space_group_name_H-M   'P 1'
#
loop_
_entity.id
_entity.type
_entity.pdbx_description
1 polymer ?
#
loop_
_entity_poly.entity_id
_entity_poly.type
_entity_poly.pdbx_seq_one_letter_code
_entity_poly.pdbx_strand_id
1 'polypeptide(L)'
;MYTDELVHDFAKKLDAKYKSQVDFSDFSALMEGVVKSGTVTLPPSLALIDKKIEKKYGEIAAKNKQSSCTAMPGRILLCAAIKEMDELQLESIDQNKMLLWGDAINSALNINFKVDFAIEHLKKIGHAYFGFKARNDQELRSLEEKIPTLQTELSDLEEKLAKKAEEQNSEVRKECLRDAEYFQGKSLSAGLLH
;
A
#
# COMPACT_ATOMS: atom_id res chain seq x y z
N MET A 1 -3.06 -11.28 8.74
CA MET A 1 -3.05 -12.49 7.88
C MET A 1 -4.38 -12.57 7.13
N TYR A 2 -4.31 -12.45 5.81
CA TYR A 2 -5.48 -12.54 4.95
C TYR A 2 -5.84 -14.02 4.76
N THR A 3 -7.12 -14.34 4.87
CA THR A 3 -7.64 -15.69 4.68
C THR A 3 -8.36 -15.77 3.33
N ASP A 4 -8.44 -16.97 2.76
CA ASP A 4 -9.21 -17.22 1.54
C ASP A 4 -10.67 -16.78 1.72
N GLU A 5 -11.22 -16.91 2.94
CA GLU A 5 -12.54 -16.44 3.31
C GLU A 5 -12.70 -14.92 3.12
N LEU A 6 -11.72 -14.11 3.55
CA LEU A 6 -11.76 -12.66 3.39
C LEU A 6 -11.73 -12.24 1.92
N VAL A 7 -10.90 -12.92 1.11
CA VAL A 7 -10.81 -12.65 -0.34
C VAL A 7 -12.12 -13.01 -1.03
N HIS A 8 -12.70 -14.16 -0.68
CA HIS A 8 -13.96 -14.63 -1.23
C HIS A 8 -15.15 -13.76 -0.80
N ASP A 9 -15.21 -13.33 0.46
CA ASP A 9 -16.23 -12.40 0.95
C ASP A 9 -16.11 -11.03 0.29
N PHE A 10 -14.89 -10.55 0.05
CA PHE A 10 -14.68 -9.32 -0.71
C PHE A 10 -15.15 -9.46 -2.16
N ALA A 11 -14.81 -10.55 -2.85
CA ALA A 11 -15.28 -10.81 -4.21
C ALA A 11 -16.81 -10.88 -4.28
N LYS A 12 -17.46 -11.55 -3.31
CA LYS A 12 -18.92 -11.57 -3.17
C LYS A 12 -19.51 -10.18 -3.01
N LYS A 13 -18.88 -9.30 -2.22
CA LYS A 13 -19.35 -7.91 -2.06
C LYS A 13 -19.29 -7.14 -3.38
N LEU A 14 -18.26 -7.35 -4.19
CA LEU A 14 -18.17 -6.73 -5.53
C LEU A 14 -19.26 -7.26 -6.48
N ASP A 15 -19.56 -8.56 -6.42
CA ASP A 15 -20.59 -9.21 -7.25
C ASP A 15 -22.02 -8.92 -6.77
N ALA A 16 -22.18 -8.38 -5.57
CA ALA A 16 -23.49 -8.11 -5.01
C ALA A 16 -24.16 -6.94 -5.73
N LYS A 17 -25.26 -7.25 -6.41
CA LYS A 17 -26.07 -6.28 -7.17
C LYS A 17 -26.99 -5.47 -6.25
N TYR A 18 -26.43 -4.87 -5.20
CA TYR A 18 -27.20 -3.99 -4.33
C TYR A 18 -27.53 -2.69 -5.07
N LYS A 19 -28.55 -1.99 -4.57
CA LYS A 19 -28.82 -0.62 -5.02
C LYS A 19 -27.61 0.21 -4.64
N SER A 20 -26.93 0.73 -5.66
CA SER A 20 -25.72 1.54 -5.47
C SER A 20 -26.00 2.70 -4.52
N GLN A 21 -25.10 2.90 -3.56
CA GLN A 21 -25.15 4.00 -2.61
C GLN A 21 -24.21 5.15 -2.98
N VAL A 22 -23.52 5.05 -4.12
CA VAL A 22 -22.52 6.03 -4.55
C VAL A 22 -23.18 7.31 -5.07
N ASP A 23 -22.58 8.44 -4.72
CA ASP A 23 -22.98 9.77 -5.16
C ASP A 23 -21.83 10.48 -5.88
N PHE A 24 -22.12 11.58 -6.58
CA PHE A 24 -21.09 12.42 -7.19
C PHE A 24 -20.14 13.02 -6.15
N SER A 25 -20.60 13.28 -4.92
CA SER A 25 -19.75 13.82 -3.85
C SER A 25 -18.58 12.90 -3.48
N ASP A 26 -18.73 11.59 -3.65
CA ASP A 26 -17.67 10.60 -3.42
C ASP A 26 -16.48 10.75 -4.39
N PHE A 27 -16.70 11.45 -5.50
CA PHE A 27 -15.70 11.77 -6.52
C PHE A 27 -15.55 13.28 -6.72
N SER A 28 -15.80 14.09 -5.68
CA SER A 28 -15.89 15.56 -5.77
C SER A 28 -14.79 16.24 -6.61
N ALA A 29 -13.54 15.80 -6.50
CA ALA A 29 -12.41 16.32 -7.30
C ALA A 29 -12.56 16.13 -8.82
N LEU A 30 -13.35 15.15 -9.26
CA LEU A 30 -13.59 14.80 -10.65
C LEU A 30 -14.90 15.37 -11.20
N MET A 31 -15.76 15.88 -10.33
CA MET A 31 -17.14 16.28 -10.65
C MET A 31 -17.29 17.78 -10.97
N GLU A 32 -16.18 18.48 -11.17
CA GLU A 32 -16.22 19.88 -11.58
C GLU A 32 -16.98 20.04 -12.91
N GLY A 33 -18.08 20.80 -12.87
CA GLY A 33 -18.91 21.06 -14.05
C GLY A 33 -19.89 19.96 -14.46
N VAL A 34 -20.15 18.94 -13.60
CA VAL A 34 -21.19 17.91 -13.82
C VAL A 34 -22.58 18.53 -14.00
N VAL A 35 -22.93 19.50 -13.16
CA VAL A 35 -24.23 20.17 -13.19
C VAL A 35 -24.06 21.56 -13.78
N LYS A 36 -24.55 21.76 -15.01
CA LYS A 36 -24.64 23.07 -15.66
C LYS A 36 -26.09 23.33 -16.05
N SER A 37 -26.67 24.42 -15.53
CA SER A 37 -28.04 24.85 -15.85
C SER A 37 -29.11 23.75 -15.65
N GLY A 38 -28.98 22.94 -14.60
CA GLY A 38 -29.92 21.86 -14.28
C GLY A 38 -29.80 20.60 -15.15
N THR A 39 -28.88 20.58 -16.13
CA THR A 39 -28.60 19.40 -16.96
C THR A 39 -27.33 18.72 -16.47
N VAL A 40 -27.41 17.41 -16.22
CA VAL A 40 -26.26 16.57 -15.90
C VAL A 40 -25.50 16.29 -17.19
N THR A 41 -24.23 16.69 -17.25
CA THR A 41 -23.37 16.51 -18.42
C THR A 41 -22.04 15.90 -18.02
N LEU A 42 -21.37 15.21 -18.97
CA LEU A 42 -20.06 14.63 -18.72
C LEU A 42 -19.02 15.73 -18.45
N PRO A 43 -18.33 15.70 -17.30
CA PRO A 43 -17.24 16.63 -17.01
C PRO A 43 -16.10 16.53 -18.03
N PRO A 44 -15.44 17.66 -18.37
CA PRO A 44 -14.27 17.64 -19.26
C PRO A 44 -13.15 16.72 -18.75
N SER A 45 -12.96 16.63 -17.43
CA SER A 45 -12.00 15.75 -16.77
C SER A 45 -12.23 14.26 -17.08
N LEU A 46 -13.47 13.86 -17.35
CA LEU A 46 -13.89 12.48 -17.61
C LEU A 46 -14.04 12.17 -19.11
N ALA A 47 -14.13 13.20 -19.97
CA ALA A 47 -14.32 13.03 -21.42
C ALA A 47 -13.22 12.19 -22.08
N LEU A 48 -11.98 12.27 -21.59
CA LEU A 48 -10.88 11.45 -22.12
C LEU A 48 -11.05 9.97 -21.76
N ILE A 49 -11.48 9.66 -20.53
CA ILE A 49 -11.72 8.28 -20.08
C ILE A 49 -12.90 7.67 -20.84
N ASP A 50 -13.97 8.43 -20.99
CA ASP A 50 -15.15 8.01 -21.73
C ASP A 50 -14.81 7.61 -23.18
N LYS A 51 -14.04 8.45 -23.89
CA LYS A 51 -13.53 8.14 -25.24
C LYS A 51 -12.62 6.91 -25.26
N LYS A 52 -11.76 6.72 -24.25
CA LYS A 52 -10.91 5.52 -24.14
C LYS A 52 -11.76 4.25 -23.98
N ILE A 53 -12.84 4.32 -23.20
CA ILE A 53 -13.78 3.20 -23.00
C ILE A 53 -14.47 2.87 -24.32
N GLU A 54 -15.09 3.85 -24.99
CA GLU A 54 -15.77 3.64 -26.28
C GLU A 54 -14.83 3.06 -27.34
N LYS A 55 -13.61 3.60 -27.42
CA LYS A 55 -12.61 3.14 -28.39
C LYS A 55 -12.22 1.68 -28.17
N LYS A 56 -12.15 1.23 -26.90
CA LYS A 56 -11.66 -0.12 -26.55
C LYS A 56 -12.77 -1.16 -26.49
N TYR A 57 -13.95 -0.80 -26.00
CA TYR A 57 -15.05 -1.72 -25.70
C TYR A 57 -16.30 -1.47 -26.55
N GLY A 58 -16.30 -0.42 -27.38
CA GLY A 58 -17.44 -0.01 -28.21
C GLY A 58 -18.50 0.73 -27.40
N GLU A 59 -19.68 0.87 -28.01
CA GLU A 59 -20.84 1.53 -27.38
C GLU A 59 -21.37 0.70 -26.19
N ILE A 60 -21.09 1.17 -24.98
CA ILE A 60 -21.46 0.49 -23.74
C ILE A 60 -22.96 0.63 -23.41
N ALA A 61 -23.62 1.69 -23.90
CA ALA A 61 -25.04 1.95 -23.65
C ALA A 61 -25.96 1.33 -24.71
N ALA A 62 -25.44 0.51 -25.63
CA ALA A 62 -26.20 -0.04 -26.76
C ALA A 62 -27.47 -0.83 -26.37
N LYS A 63 -27.52 -1.39 -25.15
CA LYS A 63 -28.68 -2.14 -24.62
C LYS A 63 -29.56 -1.31 -23.67
N ASN A 64 -29.15 -0.08 -23.36
CA ASN A 64 -29.91 0.80 -22.48
C ASN A 64 -31.14 1.33 -23.21
N LYS A 65 -32.30 1.27 -22.54
CA LYS A 65 -33.58 1.79 -23.04
C LYS A 65 -33.97 3.13 -22.43
N GLN A 66 -33.20 3.61 -21.45
CA GLN A 66 -33.46 4.88 -20.78
C GLN A 66 -33.04 6.07 -21.65
N SER A 67 -33.58 7.25 -21.32
CA SER A 67 -33.15 8.49 -21.95
C SER A 67 -31.67 8.78 -21.64
N SER A 68 -31.00 9.51 -22.53
CA SER A 68 -29.63 9.97 -22.31
C SER A 68 -29.47 10.72 -20.99
N CYS A 69 -30.47 11.55 -20.61
CA CYS A 69 -30.49 12.28 -19.35
C CYS A 69 -30.48 11.36 -18.12
N THR A 70 -31.22 10.25 -18.16
CA THR A 70 -31.30 9.28 -17.05
C THR A 70 -30.06 8.38 -16.99
N ALA A 71 -29.44 8.11 -18.14
CA ALA A 71 -28.25 7.28 -18.25
C ALA A 71 -26.94 8.00 -17.89
N MET A 72 -26.92 9.33 -18.06
CA MET A 72 -25.73 10.16 -17.89
C MET A 72 -25.09 10.03 -16.48
N PRO A 73 -25.85 10.02 -15.36
CA PRO A 73 -25.26 9.83 -14.04
C PRO A 73 -24.46 8.52 -13.90
N GLY A 74 -25.01 7.40 -14.37
CA GLY A 74 -24.31 6.11 -14.33
C GLY A 74 -23.03 6.11 -15.17
N ARG A 75 -23.06 6.79 -16.33
CA ARG A 75 -21.87 6.95 -17.19
C ARG A 75 -20.78 7.80 -16.53
N ILE A 76 -21.17 8.89 -15.86
CA ILE A 76 -20.26 9.77 -15.12
C ILE A 76 -19.59 9.00 -13.98
N LEU A 77 -20.35 8.28 -13.17
CA LEU A 77 -19.82 7.48 -12.05
C LEU A 77 -18.86 6.39 -12.55
N LEU A 78 -19.22 5.69 -13.63
CA LEU A 78 -18.32 4.71 -14.26
C LEU A 78 -17.00 5.34 -14.70
N CYS A 79 -17.05 6.49 -15.37
CA CYS A 79 -15.85 7.19 -15.82
C CYS A 79 -15.00 7.70 -14.64
N ALA A 80 -15.64 8.16 -13.57
CA ALA A 80 -14.95 8.62 -12.36
C ALA A 80 -14.21 7.47 -11.68
N ALA A 81 -14.86 6.32 -11.50
CA ALA A 81 -14.22 5.13 -10.93
C ALA A 81 -13.03 4.67 -11.78
N ILE A 82 -13.20 4.58 -13.11
CA ILE A 82 -12.11 4.17 -14.01
C ILE A 82 -10.97 5.20 -14.02
N LYS A 83 -11.26 6.50 -13.91
CA LYS A 83 -10.24 7.54 -13.82
C LYS A 83 -9.40 7.38 -12.56
N GLU A 84 -10.03 7.18 -11.41
CA GLU A 84 -9.28 6.95 -10.17
C GLU A 84 -8.47 5.65 -10.22
N MET A 85 -8.98 4.58 -10.84
CA MET A 85 -8.21 3.36 -11.09
C MET A 85 -6.98 3.60 -11.99
N ASP A 86 -7.03 4.58 -12.91
CA ASP A 86 -5.92 4.97 -13.80
C ASP A 86 -4.87 5.84 -13.06
N GLU A 87 -5.26 6.51 -11.98
CA GLU A 87 -4.43 7.50 -11.28
C GLU A 87 -3.87 7.02 -9.93
N LEU A 88 -4.58 6.13 -9.24
CA LEU A 88 -4.18 5.64 -7.92
C LEU A 88 -3.27 4.41 -8.01
N GLN A 89 -2.37 4.30 -7.03
CA GLN A 89 -1.48 3.15 -6.86
C GLN A 89 -2.03 2.18 -5.80
N LEU A 90 -1.62 0.91 -5.87
CA LEU A 90 -2.14 -0.15 -5.00
C LEU A 90 -1.89 0.11 -3.51
N GLU A 91 -0.79 0.79 -3.20
CA GLU A 91 -0.34 1.18 -1.87
C GLU A 91 -1.24 2.26 -1.24
N SER A 92 -1.92 3.05 -2.08
CA SER A 92 -2.71 4.21 -1.69
C SER A 92 -4.20 3.91 -1.48
N ILE A 93 -4.63 2.68 -1.76
CA ILE A 93 -6.04 2.28 -1.71
C ILE A 93 -6.33 1.30 -0.57
N ASP A 94 -7.60 1.23 -0.19
CA ASP A 94 -8.12 0.26 0.77
C ASP A 94 -9.35 -0.47 0.19
N GLN A 95 -9.92 -1.38 0.98
CA GLN A 95 -11.11 -2.12 0.57
C GLN A 95 -12.31 -1.20 0.35
N ASN A 96 -12.46 -0.12 1.12
CA ASN A 96 -13.57 0.81 1.00
C ASN A 96 -13.52 1.54 -0.35
N LYS A 97 -12.33 1.97 -0.78
CA LYS A 97 -12.14 2.60 -2.08
C LYS A 97 -12.50 1.67 -3.23
N MET A 98 -12.12 0.40 -3.13
CA MET A 98 -12.48 -0.60 -4.14
C MET A 98 -13.99 -0.91 -4.13
N LEU A 99 -14.64 -0.95 -2.97
CA LEU A 99 -16.10 -1.11 -2.88
C LEU A 99 -16.84 0.09 -3.49
N LEU A 100 -16.36 1.32 -3.24
CA LEU A 100 -16.88 2.54 -3.85
C LEU A 100 -16.84 2.48 -5.39
N TRP A 101 -15.72 2.01 -5.95
CA TRP A 101 -15.62 1.79 -7.38
C TRP A 101 -16.57 0.70 -7.88
N GLY A 102 -16.74 -0.37 -7.11
CA GLY A 102 -17.72 -1.43 -7.39
C GLY A 102 -19.14 -0.87 -7.47
N ASP A 103 -19.52 -0.02 -6.53
CA ASP A 103 -20.83 0.62 -6.50
C ASP A 103 -21.06 1.56 -7.71
N ALA A 104 -20.03 2.29 -8.13
CA ALA A 104 -20.07 3.12 -9.34
C ALA A 104 -20.23 2.29 -10.62
N ILE A 105 -19.52 1.15 -10.73
CA ILE A 105 -19.67 0.23 -11.85
C ILE A 105 -21.07 -0.42 -11.84
N ASN A 106 -21.55 -0.83 -10.67
CA ASN A 106 -22.87 -1.43 -10.50
C ASN A 106 -24.01 -0.45 -10.83
N SER A 107 -23.83 0.85 -10.58
CA SER A 107 -24.75 1.90 -11.06
C SER A 107 -24.94 1.87 -12.58
N ALA A 108 -23.86 1.71 -13.34
CA ALA A 108 -23.92 1.58 -14.79
C ALA A 108 -24.51 0.22 -15.23
N LEU A 109 -24.18 -0.87 -14.53
CA LEU A 109 -24.75 -2.19 -14.78
C LEU A 109 -26.28 -2.19 -14.61
N ASN A 110 -26.80 -1.52 -13.58
CA ASN A 110 -28.22 -1.43 -13.26
C ASN A 110 -29.06 -0.75 -14.36
N ILE A 111 -28.43 0.07 -15.21
CA ILE A 111 -29.05 0.69 -16.39
C ILE A 111 -28.69 -0.05 -17.70
N ASN A 112 -28.26 -1.31 -17.59
CA ASN A 112 -27.89 -2.21 -18.70
C ASN A 112 -26.70 -1.75 -19.55
N PHE A 113 -25.75 -1.01 -18.96
CA PHE A 113 -24.48 -0.80 -19.64
C PHE A 113 -23.65 -2.09 -19.65
N LYS A 114 -22.90 -2.30 -20.73
CA LYS A 114 -21.96 -3.42 -20.84
C LYS A 114 -20.67 -3.09 -20.07
N VAL A 115 -20.64 -3.39 -18.77
CA VAL A 115 -19.53 -3.04 -17.86
C VAL A 115 -18.82 -4.25 -17.24
N ASP A 116 -19.05 -5.46 -17.77
CA ASP A 116 -18.42 -6.69 -17.28
C ASP A 116 -16.88 -6.60 -17.28
N PHE A 117 -16.30 -5.87 -18.24
CA PHE A 117 -14.86 -5.64 -18.29
C PHE A 117 -14.33 -4.88 -17.05
N ALA A 118 -15.13 -3.95 -16.51
CA ALA A 118 -14.74 -3.10 -15.40
C ALA A 118 -14.79 -3.87 -14.07
N ILE A 119 -15.84 -4.67 -13.86
CA ILE A 119 -15.96 -5.49 -12.64
C ILE A 119 -14.88 -6.58 -12.60
N GLU A 120 -14.58 -7.22 -13.74
CA GLU A 120 -13.51 -8.22 -13.82
C GLU A 120 -12.12 -7.60 -13.62
N HIS A 121 -11.93 -6.35 -14.03
CA HIS A 121 -10.71 -5.61 -13.73
C HIS A 121 -10.61 -5.27 -12.24
N LEU A 122 -11.69 -4.81 -11.61
CA LEU A 122 -11.75 -4.52 -10.18
C LEU A 122 -11.46 -5.75 -9.31
N LYS A 123 -11.95 -6.94 -9.70
CA LYS A 123 -11.59 -8.21 -9.04
C LYS A 123 -10.09 -8.48 -9.07
N LYS A 124 -9.42 -8.20 -10.20
CA LYS A 124 -7.95 -8.33 -10.31
C LYS A 124 -7.22 -7.34 -9.41
N ILE A 125 -7.71 -6.10 -9.30
CA ILE A 125 -7.18 -5.12 -8.35
C ILE A 125 -7.34 -5.65 -6.92
N GLY A 126 -8.49 -6.21 -6.56
CA GLY A 126 -8.74 -6.85 -5.27
C GLY A 126 -7.73 -7.96 -4.96
N HIS A 127 -7.50 -8.88 -5.90
CA HIS A 127 -6.47 -9.92 -5.75
C HIS A 127 -5.07 -9.34 -5.56
N ALA A 128 -4.70 -8.32 -6.35
CA ALA A 128 -3.41 -7.66 -6.21
C ALA A 128 -3.25 -7.01 -4.83
N TYR A 129 -4.30 -6.36 -4.32
CA TYR A 129 -4.31 -5.73 -3.00
C TYR A 129 -4.06 -6.74 -1.88
N PHE A 130 -4.78 -7.86 -1.91
CA PHE A 130 -4.59 -8.91 -0.91
C PHE A 130 -3.21 -9.57 -1.02
N GLY A 131 -2.69 -9.78 -2.24
CA GLY A 131 -1.33 -10.27 -2.45
C GLY A 131 -0.26 -9.31 -1.92
N PHE A 132 -0.42 -8.01 -2.16
CA PHE A 132 0.47 -6.98 -1.62
C PHE A 132 0.50 -6.99 -0.09
N LYS A 133 -0.68 -7.06 0.54
CA LYS A 133 -0.75 -7.10 2.00
C LYS A 133 -0.20 -8.39 2.60
N ALA A 134 -0.41 -9.55 1.96
CA ALA A 134 0.17 -10.82 2.40
C ALA A 134 1.70 -10.79 2.37
N ARG A 135 2.30 -10.15 1.34
CA ARG A 135 3.75 -9.94 1.27
C ARG A 135 4.25 -9.07 2.42
N ASN A 136 3.57 -7.97 2.72
CA ASN A 136 3.97 -7.08 3.82
C ASN A 136 3.86 -7.79 5.18
N ASP A 137 2.82 -8.60 5.40
CA ASP A 137 2.69 -9.43 6.61
C ASP A 137 3.89 -10.40 6.74
N GLN A 138 4.37 -10.98 5.64
CA GLN A 138 5.54 -11.87 5.63
C GLN A 138 6.85 -11.12 5.93
N GLU A 139 7.03 -9.94 5.34
CA GLU A 139 8.21 -9.09 5.60
C GLU A 139 8.24 -8.65 7.07
N LEU A 140 7.09 -8.28 7.64
CA LEU A 140 6.95 -7.94 9.07
C LEU A 140 7.32 -9.13 9.96
N ARG A 141 6.80 -10.33 9.69
CA ARG A 141 7.16 -11.54 10.45
C ARG A 141 8.66 -11.84 10.40
N SER A 142 9.27 -11.71 9.21
CA SER A 142 10.72 -11.91 9.07
C SER A 142 11.54 -10.90 9.88
N LEU A 143 11.05 -9.67 10.02
CA LEU A 143 11.69 -8.67 10.89
C LEU A 143 11.47 -9.00 12.37
N GLU A 144 10.27 -9.41 12.77
CA GLU A 144 9.95 -9.85 14.13
C GLU A 144 10.85 -11.01 14.58
N GLU A 145 11.12 -11.97 13.69
CA GLU A 145 12.02 -13.11 13.96
C GLU A 145 13.48 -12.70 14.14
N LYS A 146 13.93 -11.60 13.50
CA LYS A 146 15.31 -11.11 13.60
C LYS A 146 15.58 -10.29 14.86
N ILE A 147 14.55 -9.67 15.43
CA ILE A 147 14.66 -8.86 16.66
C ILE A 147 15.34 -9.64 17.81
N PRO A 148 14.92 -10.86 18.18
CA PRO A 148 15.53 -11.57 19.30
C PRO A 148 17.00 -11.91 19.05
N THR A 149 17.37 -12.30 17.83
CA THR A 149 18.77 -12.57 17.47
C THR A 149 19.65 -11.34 17.68
N LEU A 150 19.20 -10.18 17.17
CA LEU A 150 19.93 -8.92 17.36
C LEU A 150 19.99 -8.49 18.83
N GLN A 151 18.93 -8.74 19.61
CA GLN A 151 18.93 -8.48 21.04
C GLN A 151 19.96 -9.34 21.79
N THR A 152 20.07 -10.62 21.45
CA THR A 152 21.11 -11.51 22.02
C THR A 152 22.51 -11.03 21.64
N GLU A 153 22.75 -10.71 20.37
CA GLU A 153 24.04 -10.20 19.91
C GLU A 153 24.44 -8.89 20.60
N LEU A 154 23.48 -7.98 20.81
CA LEU A 154 23.72 -6.74 21.57
C LEU A 154 24.10 -7.04 23.02
N SER A 155 23.37 -7.93 23.70
CA SER A 155 23.67 -8.29 25.09
C SER A 155 25.06 -8.92 25.24
N ASP A 156 25.46 -9.79 24.32
CA ASP A 156 26.79 -10.41 24.31
C ASP A 156 27.91 -9.38 24.11
N LEU A 157 27.67 -8.37 23.26
CA LEU A 157 28.62 -7.28 23.02
C LEU A 157 28.75 -6.36 24.24
N GLU A 158 27.64 -6.05 24.91
CA GLU A 158 27.64 -5.29 26.16
C GLU A 158 28.43 -6.01 27.26
N GLU A 159 28.26 -7.32 27.41
CA GLU A 159 29.04 -8.11 28.38
C GLU A 159 30.54 -8.10 28.05
N LYS A 160 30.90 -8.27 26.77
CA LYS A 160 32.30 -8.19 26.31
C LYS A 160 32.91 -6.82 26.57
N LEU A 161 32.17 -5.74 26.35
CA LEU A 161 32.61 -4.38 26.64
C LEU A 161 32.82 -4.17 28.14
N ALA A 162 31.90 -4.67 28.98
CA ALA A 162 32.03 -4.59 30.43
C ALA A 162 33.29 -5.31 30.94
N LYS A 163 33.54 -6.55 30.48
CA LYS A 163 34.76 -7.31 30.81
C LYS A 163 36.03 -6.57 30.39
N LYS A 164 36.05 -6.03 29.17
CA LYS A 164 37.21 -5.28 28.66
C LYS A 164 37.47 -3.99 29.47
N ALA A 165 36.42 -3.30 29.90
CA ALA A 165 36.55 -2.13 30.77
C ALA A 165 37.12 -2.50 32.15
N GLU A 166 36.69 -3.63 32.71
CA GLU A 166 37.24 -4.17 33.96
C GLU A 166 38.73 -4.54 33.81
N GLU A 167 39.09 -5.25 32.74
CA GLU A 167 40.49 -5.59 32.42
C GLU A 167 41.37 -4.34 32.25
N GLN A 168 40.86 -3.30 31.58
CA GLN A 168 41.59 -2.03 31.41
C GLN A 168 41.83 -1.31 32.74
N ASN A 169 40.90 -1.43 33.68
CA ASN A 169 41.00 -0.80 34.99
C ASN A 169 41.81 -1.61 36.02
N SER A 170 42.19 -2.85 35.68
CA SER A 170 43.01 -3.73 36.52
C SER A 170 44.32 -3.07 36.93
N GLU A 171 44.62 -3.09 38.23
CA GLU A 171 45.85 -2.49 38.75
C GLU A 171 47.10 -3.22 38.26
N VAL A 172 47.03 -4.55 38.12
CA VAL A 172 48.11 -5.36 37.54
C VAL A 172 48.39 -4.93 36.11
N ARG A 173 47.35 -4.68 35.30
CA ARG A 173 47.52 -4.20 33.92
C ARG A 173 48.19 -2.83 33.90
N LYS A 174 47.77 -1.90 34.77
CA LYS A 174 48.39 -0.58 34.87
C LYS A 174 49.85 -0.67 35.29
N GLU A 175 50.19 -1.57 36.21
CA GLU A 175 51.56 -1.83 36.62
C GLU A 175 52.40 -2.38 35.46
N CYS A 176 51.92 -3.41 34.76
CA CYS A 176 52.59 -3.93 33.58
C CYS A 176 52.82 -2.86 32.49
N LEU A 177 51.86 -1.93 32.31
CA LEU A 177 52.01 -0.81 31.38
C LEU A 177 53.10 0.17 31.83
N ARG A 178 53.14 0.52 33.13
CA ARG A 178 54.20 1.37 33.69
C ARG A 178 55.58 0.75 33.52
N ASP A 179 55.70 -0.56 33.76
CA ASP A 179 56.96 -1.28 33.60
C ASP A 179 57.38 -1.34 32.12
N ALA A 180 56.44 -1.60 31.21
CA ALA A 180 56.69 -1.59 29.77
C ALA A 180 57.18 -0.21 29.29
N GLU A 181 56.53 0.87 29.73
CA GLU A 181 56.95 2.26 29.46
C GLU A 181 58.33 2.56 30.05
N TYR A 182 58.61 2.07 31.26
CA TYR A 182 59.92 2.23 31.88
C TYR A 182 61.04 1.60 31.03
N PHE A 183 60.84 0.38 30.53
CA PHE A 183 61.86 -0.33 29.74
C PHE A 183 61.89 0.08 28.26
N GLN A 184 60.92 0.85 27.77
CA GLN A 184 60.87 1.25 26.38
C GLN A 184 62.10 2.09 25.99
N GLY A 185 62.92 1.55 25.07
CA GLY A 185 64.16 2.19 24.61
C GLY A 185 65.32 2.13 25.60
N LYS A 186 65.20 1.41 26.73
CA LYS A 186 66.26 1.20 27.72
C LYS A 186 66.85 -0.21 27.65
N SER A 187 68.05 -0.40 28.20
CA SER A 187 68.61 -1.75 28.45
C SER A 187 67.74 -2.48 29.47
N LEU A 188 67.55 -3.79 29.30
CA LEU A 188 66.83 -4.63 30.28
C LEU A 188 67.55 -4.75 31.63
N SER A 189 68.82 -4.33 31.70
CA SER A 189 69.57 -4.20 32.95
C SER A 189 69.41 -2.84 33.64
N ALA A 190 68.61 -1.92 33.07
CA ALA A 190 68.39 -0.59 33.64
C ALA A 190 67.79 -0.70 35.05
N GLY A 191 68.40 -0.02 36.02
CA GLY A 191 68.02 -0.07 37.42
C GLY A 191 68.53 -1.30 38.21
N LEU A 192 69.18 -2.27 37.56
CA LEU A 192 69.72 -3.47 38.21
C LEU A 192 71.25 -3.47 38.36
N LEU A 193 71.98 -3.01 37.33
CA LEU A 193 73.46 -3.06 37.29
C LEU A 193 74.13 -1.70 37.60
N HIS A 194 73.38 -0.75 38.15
CA HIS A 194 73.86 0.57 38.58
C HIS A 194 73.36 0.87 39.99
#